data_AF-A0A8K0WGA0-F1
#
_entry.id   AF-A0A8K0WGA0-F1
#
_cell.length_a   1.000
_cell.length_b   1.000
_cell.length_c   1.000
_cell.angle_alpha   90.00
_cell.angle_beta   90.00
_cell.angle_gamma   90.00
#
_symmetry.space_group_name_H-M   'P 1'
#
loop_
_entity.id
_entity.type
_entity.pdbx_description
1 polymer ?
#
loop_
_entity_poly.entity_id
_entity_poly.type
_entity_poly.pdbx_seq_one_letter_code
_entity_poly.pdbx_strand_id
1 'polypeptide(L)'
;MSEPTHDQHEVSRSHFRDQAIIHQGNVQGNTHYNLTHPAARAEVVRVIPYPRNEDLVHRGDLVDRLDKLLPQTPGSCSAALWGLGGSGKTQIALDYAYRRCDADKECWVFWVHADNEATFLADYREIGKKLGVDERLDEPDLLDAVRDEIEGRPSWLMVLDSADDLKLFGVGQPGKGEGTNESLYKYVPHSSRGTILWASRDAHIAGTLVGAHRSVQVRSMAMEEAVTLLATTSGDSSTSKEADDLLQELQCLPLAISQAGAYMRRTLTTAGQYLDLLRQGKTRWEVLKVSDTDRHRRPEVSNSVLETWKISTERIRAESEISYGMLHVIAYVDSQDIPQELVAQAACPYHADDEHPIRQAPELEVLSAVARLKEFSFLSLQQTDNSDRRYEMQKLVQEALRYGLRVRGSTVMTVGETLGTDDGPREDEAYFCGRALQVVDDLFPLSEPATWVRCQQYLTHAVRVGQWAEVGRTEAKTASLLERVSDFLYDRGRWKEKEPVDNRAWHLRREVLGEKHPDTIIGMASLGTTYHAQGQYDKAEETAIKVLSLQREVLGEKHPDTIGSIADLATTYYNQGRYNEAETLKDEVLAL
;
A
#
# COMPACT_ATOMS: atom_id res chain seq x y z
N MET A 1 1.23 57.69 -70.29
CA MET A 1 2.65 57.94 -69.95
C MET A 1 3.32 56.57 -69.96
N SER A 2 4.03 56.18 -71.01
CA SER A 2 5.39 56.58 -71.42
C SER A 2 6.27 55.35 -71.23
N GLU A 3 6.61 54.71 -72.34
CA GLU A 3 7.79 53.84 -72.51
C GLU A 3 9.06 54.51 -71.94
N PRO A 4 10.12 53.75 -71.60
CA PRO A 4 11.13 53.49 -72.63
C PRO A 4 11.93 52.17 -72.56
N THR A 5 12.25 51.70 -73.77
CA THR A 5 13.56 51.22 -74.27
C THR A 5 14.15 49.88 -73.81
N HIS A 6 14.11 48.94 -74.75
CA HIS A 6 15.10 47.89 -74.99
C HIS A 6 16.37 48.47 -75.63
N ASP A 7 17.53 47.88 -75.30
CA ASP A 7 18.71 47.67 -76.17
C ASP A 7 19.80 46.94 -75.33
N GLN A 8 20.65 46.02 -75.79
CA GLN A 8 20.83 45.34 -77.07
C GLN A 8 21.94 44.26 -76.90
N HIS A 9 22.01 43.34 -77.87
CA HIS A 9 23.15 42.47 -78.25
C HIS A 9 23.43 41.19 -77.43
N GLU A 10 23.38 39.93 -77.90
CA GLU A 10 23.43 39.20 -79.20
C GLU A 10 24.70 38.32 -79.31
N VAL A 11 24.51 37.16 -79.97
CA VAL A 11 25.49 36.26 -80.61
C VAL A 11 26.09 35.20 -79.67
N SER A 12 25.97 33.87 -79.87
CA SER A 12 26.03 33.06 -81.11
C SER A 12 25.38 31.69 -80.85
N ARG A 13 24.40 31.28 -81.67
CA ARG A 13 24.51 30.25 -82.74
C ARG A 13 25.32 28.99 -82.39
N SER A 14 24.63 27.84 -82.38
CA SER A 14 25.03 26.68 -83.22
C SER A 14 23.84 25.73 -83.44
N HIS A 15 23.56 25.48 -84.71
CA HIS A 15 22.51 24.63 -85.29
C HIS A 15 22.94 23.16 -85.37
N PHE A 16 21.98 22.24 -85.25
CA PHE A 16 21.85 20.99 -86.04
C PHE A 16 20.37 20.56 -86.00
N ARG A 17 19.55 20.89 -87.01
CA ARG A 17 19.19 20.13 -88.23
C ARG A 17 18.51 18.76 -88.01
N ASP A 18 17.19 18.79 -88.19
CA ASP A 18 16.32 17.96 -89.04
C ASP A 18 16.49 16.42 -89.02
N GLN A 19 15.48 15.70 -88.49
CA GLN A 19 14.40 15.10 -89.29
C GLN A 19 13.47 14.18 -88.46
N ALA A 20 12.18 14.55 -88.48
CA ALA A 20 11.03 13.68 -88.77
C ALA A 20 10.10 13.15 -87.64
N ILE A 21 8.81 13.42 -87.92
CA ILE A 21 7.53 12.76 -87.58
C ILE A 21 6.83 13.13 -86.26
N ILE A 22 5.84 14.03 -86.42
CA ILE A 22 4.73 14.28 -85.48
C ILE A 22 3.76 13.10 -85.56
N HIS A 23 3.59 12.38 -84.45
CA HIS A 23 2.38 11.61 -84.19
C HIS A 23 1.51 12.40 -83.20
N GLN A 24 0.39 12.93 -83.68
CA GLN A 24 -0.67 13.45 -82.81
C GLN A 24 -1.33 12.29 -82.08
N GLY A 25 -0.97 12.10 -80.82
CA GLY A 25 -1.69 11.28 -79.84
C GLY A 25 -2.15 12.17 -78.70
N ASN A 26 -3.44 12.43 -78.62
CA ASN A 26 -4.08 13.19 -77.56
C ASN A 26 -3.99 12.39 -76.25
N VAL A 27 -3.18 12.85 -75.27
CA VAL A 27 -3.28 12.38 -73.88
C VAL A 27 -3.17 13.59 -72.96
N GLN A 28 -4.29 13.88 -72.29
CA GLN A 28 -4.37 14.82 -71.19
C GLN A 28 -3.46 14.35 -70.05
N GLY A 29 -2.44 15.13 -69.74
CA GLY A 29 -1.60 14.94 -68.56
C GLY A 29 -1.30 16.30 -67.95
N ASN A 30 -2.01 16.65 -66.88
CA ASN A 30 -1.67 17.79 -66.03
C ASN A 30 -0.32 17.52 -65.36
N THR A 31 0.75 18.12 -65.88
CA THR A 31 2.04 18.24 -65.19
C THR A 31 1.89 19.25 -64.05
N HIS A 32 1.78 18.76 -62.82
CA HIS A 32 1.97 19.56 -61.62
C HIS A 32 3.46 19.86 -61.43
N TYR A 33 3.82 21.13 -61.46
CA TYR A 33 5.14 21.61 -61.03
C TYR A 33 5.23 21.47 -59.50
N ASN A 34 6.06 20.55 -59.02
CA ASN A 34 6.46 20.51 -57.60
C ASN A 34 7.42 21.68 -57.32
N LEU A 35 6.87 22.79 -56.85
CA LEU A 35 7.63 23.77 -56.07
C LEU A 35 7.92 23.13 -54.71
N THR A 36 9.19 22.79 -54.48
CA THR A 36 9.70 22.43 -53.16
C THR A 36 9.53 23.62 -52.22
N HIS A 37 8.44 23.62 -51.46
CA HIS A 37 8.37 24.38 -50.23
C HIS A 37 9.44 23.86 -49.26
N PRO A 38 10.25 24.72 -48.62
CA PRO A 38 11.04 24.29 -47.47
C PRO A 38 10.06 23.76 -46.43
N ALA A 39 10.25 22.51 -45.99
CA ALA A 39 9.44 21.93 -44.92
C ALA A 39 9.46 22.89 -43.73
N ALA A 40 8.27 23.39 -43.35
CA ALA A 40 8.10 24.12 -42.11
C ALA A 40 8.74 23.28 -40.99
N ARG A 41 9.56 23.90 -40.13
CA ARG A 41 10.10 23.22 -38.94
C ARG A 41 8.92 22.59 -38.20
N ALA A 42 8.91 21.26 -38.09
CA ALA A 42 7.88 20.56 -37.35
C ALA A 42 7.88 21.11 -35.92
N GLU A 43 6.74 21.68 -35.51
CA GLU A 43 6.56 22.22 -34.17
C GLU A 43 6.77 21.10 -33.15
N VAL A 44 7.53 21.37 -32.08
CA VAL A 44 7.83 20.37 -31.04
C VAL A 44 6.53 19.90 -30.39
N VAL A 45 6.22 18.61 -30.51
CA VAL A 45 5.03 18.03 -29.87
C VAL A 45 5.36 17.61 -28.44
N ARG A 46 4.46 17.97 -27.53
CA ARG A 46 4.46 17.54 -26.13
C ARG A 46 3.08 16.99 -25.80
N VAL A 47 3.02 15.69 -25.49
CA VAL A 47 1.81 14.99 -25.06
C VAL A 47 1.99 14.66 -23.58
N ILE A 48 1.52 15.58 -22.72
CA ILE A 48 1.52 15.42 -21.27
C ILE A 48 0.05 15.55 -20.82
N PRO A 49 -0.53 14.51 -20.20
CA PRO A 49 -1.96 14.46 -19.90
C PRO A 49 -2.37 15.36 -18.74
N TYR A 50 -1.41 15.80 -17.92
CA TYR A 50 -1.65 16.58 -16.72
C TYR A 50 -1.01 17.97 -16.81
N PRO A 51 -1.66 19.02 -16.26
CA PRO A 51 -1.01 20.31 -16.10
C PRO A 51 0.14 20.22 -15.10
N ARG A 52 1.05 21.20 -15.13
CA ARG A 52 2.12 21.32 -14.15
C ARG A 52 1.52 21.45 -12.74
N ASN A 53 2.03 20.65 -11.81
CA ASN A 53 1.67 20.78 -10.41
C ASN A 53 2.51 21.89 -9.75
N GLU A 54 1.91 23.07 -9.58
CA GLU A 54 2.56 24.23 -8.94
C GLU A 54 2.69 24.08 -7.41
N ASP A 55 1.91 23.18 -6.82
CA ASP A 55 1.86 22.92 -5.38
C ASP A 55 2.78 21.75 -4.95
N LEU A 56 3.61 21.25 -5.87
CA LEU A 56 4.50 20.13 -5.58
C LEU A 56 5.56 20.50 -4.55
N VAL A 57 5.58 19.77 -3.44
CA VAL A 57 6.65 19.87 -2.45
C VAL A 57 7.93 19.26 -3.03
N HIS A 58 9.00 20.07 -3.07
CA HIS A 58 10.29 19.67 -3.60
C HIS A 58 10.97 18.62 -2.72
N ARG A 59 11.28 17.45 -3.30
CA ARG A 59 11.96 16.32 -2.65
C ARG A 59 13.39 16.18 -3.16
N GLY A 60 14.29 16.99 -2.59
CA GLY A 60 15.63 17.23 -3.17
C GLY A 60 16.48 15.97 -3.32
N ASP A 61 16.42 15.05 -2.36
CA ASP A 61 17.17 13.79 -2.44
C ASP A 61 16.74 12.92 -3.64
N LEU A 62 15.44 12.88 -3.94
CA LEU A 62 14.90 12.14 -5.08
C LEU A 62 15.21 12.84 -6.40
N VAL A 63 15.04 14.16 -6.46
CA VAL A 63 15.33 14.98 -7.65
C VAL A 63 16.81 14.87 -8.02
N ASP A 64 17.72 15.05 -7.07
CA ASP A 64 19.17 14.95 -7.30
C ASP A 64 19.59 13.56 -7.79
N ARG A 65 18.97 12.50 -7.27
CA ARG A 65 19.25 11.12 -7.73
C ARG A 65 18.71 10.88 -9.12
N LEU A 66 17.50 11.37 -9.43
CA LEU A 66 16.90 11.24 -10.74
C LEU A 66 17.72 11.97 -11.80
N ASP A 67 18.15 13.21 -11.52
CA ASP A 67 18.96 14.02 -12.44
C ASP A 67 20.35 13.41 -12.68
N LYS A 68 20.93 12.71 -11.69
CA LYS A 68 22.16 11.92 -11.87
C LYS A 68 21.96 10.71 -12.79
N LEU A 69 20.80 10.05 -12.70
CA LEU A 69 20.50 8.88 -13.53
C LEU A 69 20.09 9.27 -14.95
N LEU A 70 19.38 10.37 -15.09
CA LEU A 70 18.88 10.91 -16.35
C LEU A 70 19.46 12.31 -16.60
N PRO A 71 20.78 12.41 -16.89
CA PRO A 71 21.39 13.70 -17.15
C PRO A 71 20.83 14.30 -18.43
N GLN A 72 20.85 15.64 -18.53
CA GLN A 72 20.40 16.37 -19.72
C GLN A 72 21.37 16.24 -20.91
N THR A 73 22.47 15.48 -20.75
CA THR A 73 23.48 15.26 -21.78
C THR A 73 22.99 14.28 -22.86
N PRO A 74 23.49 14.38 -24.10
CA PRO A 74 23.15 13.44 -25.16
C PRO A 74 23.53 11.99 -24.80
N GLY A 75 22.59 11.06 -24.94
CA GLY A 75 22.79 9.63 -24.72
C GLY A 75 21.50 8.90 -24.34
N SER A 76 21.34 7.64 -24.74
CA SER A 76 20.19 6.82 -24.34
C SER A 76 20.25 6.59 -22.83
N CYS A 77 19.26 7.10 -22.10
CA CYS A 77 19.18 6.94 -20.66
C CYS A 77 17.80 6.44 -20.26
N SER A 78 17.74 5.29 -19.57
CA SER A 78 16.51 4.81 -18.95
C SER A 78 16.68 4.72 -17.43
N ALA A 79 15.67 5.12 -16.67
CA ALA A 79 15.64 4.98 -15.22
C ALA A 79 14.21 4.76 -14.72
N ALA A 80 14.06 4.23 -13.51
CA ALA A 80 12.76 3.96 -12.91
C ALA A 80 12.57 4.65 -11.55
N LEU A 81 11.38 5.17 -11.31
CA LEU A 81 10.86 5.49 -9.99
C LEU A 81 10.01 4.30 -9.51
N TRP A 82 10.25 3.79 -8.32
CA TRP A 82 9.43 2.72 -7.75
C TRP A 82 9.07 2.94 -6.29
N GLY A 83 8.02 2.28 -5.81
CA GLY A 83 7.62 2.35 -4.40
C GLY A 83 6.11 2.24 -4.19
N LEU A 84 5.69 2.36 -2.95
CA LEU A 84 4.31 2.14 -2.54
C LEU A 84 3.29 3.01 -3.30
N GLY A 85 2.08 2.49 -3.53
CA GLY A 85 0.96 3.29 -4.04
C GLY A 85 0.71 4.54 -3.20
N GLY A 86 0.50 5.70 -3.84
CA GLY A 86 0.30 6.97 -3.13
C GLY A 86 1.57 7.71 -2.68
N SER A 87 2.77 7.18 -2.96
CA SER A 87 4.05 7.81 -2.57
C SER A 87 4.49 9.01 -3.43
N GLY A 88 3.76 9.36 -4.49
CA GLY A 88 4.02 10.53 -5.32
C GLY A 88 4.89 10.30 -6.56
N LYS A 89 5.11 9.05 -6.99
CA LYS A 89 5.90 8.72 -8.20
C LYS A 89 5.47 9.51 -9.45
N THR A 90 4.18 9.46 -9.78
CA THR A 90 3.58 10.19 -10.91
C THR A 90 3.85 11.70 -10.82
N GLN A 91 3.81 12.29 -9.62
CA GLN A 91 4.05 13.73 -9.43
C GLN A 91 5.53 14.09 -9.63
N ILE A 92 6.46 13.24 -9.20
CA ILE A 92 7.90 13.41 -9.44
C ILE A 92 8.22 13.25 -10.94
N ALA A 93 7.61 12.28 -11.61
CA ALA A 93 7.76 12.08 -13.04
C ALA A 93 7.20 13.27 -13.86
N LEU A 94 6.05 13.81 -13.43
CA LEU A 94 5.43 15.00 -14.02
C LEU A 94 6.32 16.24 -13.87
N ASP A 95 6.86 16.47 -12.67
CA ASP A 95 7.83 17.55 -12.45
C ASP A 95 9.08 17.40 -13.32
N TYR A 96 9.65 16.19 -13.39
CA TYR A 96 10.79 15.91 -14.25
C TYR A 96 10.49 16.23 -15.73
N ALA A 97 9.32 15.83 -16.23
CA ALA A 97 8.90 16.10 -17.59
C ALA A 97 8.81 17.61 -17.88
N TYR A 98 8.24 18.40 -16.97
CA TYR A 98 8.17 19.86 -17.11
C TYR A 98 9.55 20.53 -16.96
N ARG A 99 10.40 20.08 -16.04
CA ARG A 99 11.79 20.56 -15.93
C ARG A 99 12.58 20.28 -17.21
N ARG A 100 12.36 19.14 -17.86
CA ARG A 100 12.97 18.82 -19.16
C ARG A 100 12.47 19.76 -20.26
N CYS A 101 11.16 20.05 -20.29
CA CYS A 101 10.56 21.03 -21.19
C CYS A 101 11.12 22.46 -21.01
N ASP A 102 11.49 22.80 -19.78
CA ASP A 102 12.04 24.10 -19.42
C ASP A 102 13.51 24.23 -19.84
N ALA A 103 14.31 23.20 -19.58
CA ALA A 103 15.73 23.15 -19.88
C ALA A 103 16.05 22.99 -21.37
N ASP A 104 15.21 22.26 -22.11
CA ASP A 104 15.39 22.00 -23.55
C ASP A 104 14.08 22.27 -24.30
N LYS A 105 14.05 23.41 -24.99
CA LYS A 105 12.87 23.84 -25.76
C LYS A 105 12.61 22.98 -26.99
N GLU A 106 13.61 22.24 -27.46
CA GLU A 106 13.52 21.35 -28.61
C GLU A 106 13.21 19.89 -28.20
N CYS A 107 13.12 19.59 -26.89
CA CYS A 107 12.78 18.26 -26.40
C CYS A 107 11.31 17.95 -26.62
N TRP A 108 11.07 16.84 -27.31
CA TRP A 108 9.76 16.21 -27.45
C TRP A 108 9.46 15.43 -26.17
N VAL A 109 8.21 15.46 -25.71
CA VAL A 109 7.82 14.76 -24.47
C VAL A 109 6.55 13.98 -24.72
N PHE A 110 6.58 12.70 -24.39
CA PHE A 110 5.48 11.76 -24.57
C PHE A 110 5.21 11.07 -23.25
N TRP A 111 3.95 11.04 -22.85
CA TRP A 111 3.50 10.35 -21.65
C TRP A 111 2.61 9.19 -22.05
N VAL A 112 2.90 8.02 -21.50
CA VAL A 112 2.16 6.79 -21.77
C VAL A 112 1.87 6.10 -20.45
N HIS A 113 0.64 5.69 -20.26
CA HIS A 113 0.23 4.88 -19.13
C HIS A 113 0.41 3.41 -19.48
N ALA A 114 1.14 2.74 -18.61
CA ALA A 114 1.66 1.40 -18.82
C ALA A 114 0.98 0.37 -17.89
N ASP A 115 -0.25 0.66 -17.44
CA ASP A 115 -0.99 -0.19 -16.51
C ASP A 115 -1.64 -1.41 -17.19
N ASN A 116 -2.01 -1.31 -18.48
CA ASN A 116 -2.47 -2.42 -19.30
C ASN A 116 -2.33 -2.10 -20.81
N GLU A 117 -2.53 -3.10 -21.68
CA GLU A 117 -2.41 -2.94 -23.14
C GLU A 117 -3.38 -1.90 -23.72
N ALA A 118 -4.61 -1.82 -23.20
CA ALA A 118 -5.64 -0.92 -23.72
C ALA A 118 -5.28 0.56 -23.48
N THR A 119 -4.77 0.89 -22.30
CA THR A 119 -4.32 2.25 -21.95
C THR A 119 -3.06 2.64 -22.69
N PHE A 120 -2.10 1.71 -22.81
CA PHE A 120 -0.89 1.91 -23.60
C PHE A 120 -1.23 2.23 -25.07
N LEU A 121 -2.12 1.45 -25.67
CA LEU A 121 -2.57 1.64 -27.04
C LEU A 121 -3.34 2.96 -27.23
N ALA A 122 -4.20 3.33 -26.28
CA ALA A 122 -4.95 4.58 -26.33
C ALA A 122 -4.00 5.80 -26.36
N ASP A 123 -2.98 5.80 -25.51
CA ASP A 123 -2.00 6.88 -25.47
C ASP A 123 -1.11 6.89 -26.72
N TYR A 124 -0.71 5.74 -27.25
CA TYR A 124 0.00 5.65 -28.53
C TYR A 124 -0.83 6.17 -29.71
N ARG A 125 -2.15 5.90 -29.73
CA ARG A 125 -3.07 6.48 -30.74
C ARG A 125 -3.09 8.02 -30.65
N GLU A 126 -3.15 8.58 -29.44
CA GLU A 126 -3.10 10.03 -29.26
C GLU A 126 -1.77 10.61 -29.71
N ILE A 127 -0.65 9.99 -29.35
CA ILE A 127 0.69 10.41 -29.77
C ILE A 127 0.81 10.33 -31.30
N GLY A 128 0.42 9.21 -31.90
CA GLY A 128 0.45 9.01 -33.35
C GLY A 128 -0.34 10.06 -34.11
N LYS A 129 -1.54 10.40 -33.64
CA LYS A 129 -2.34 11.50 -34.19
C LYS A 129 -1.61 12.85 -34.18
N LYS A 130 -0.86 13.15 -33.11
CA LYS A 130 -0.07 14.39 -33.00
C LYS A 130 1.19 14.36 -33.85
N LEU A 131 1.76 13.17 -34.07
CA LEU A 131 2.94 12.97 -34.93
C LEU A 131 2.59 12.85 -36.42
N GLY A 132 1.31 12.69 -36.76
CA GLY A 132 0.83 12.53 -38.14
C GLY A 132 0.90 11.10 -38.67
N VAL A 133 0.93 10.11 -37.78
CA VAL A 133 0.84 8.67 -38.14
C VAL A 133 -0.59 8.36 -38.64
N ASP A 134 -0.71 7.49 -39.64
CA ASP A 134 -2.02 7.09 -40.18
C ASP A 134 -2.84 6.33 -39.14
N GLU A 135 -3.98 6.90 -38.74
CA GLU A 135 -4.90 6.32 -37.74
C GLU A 135 -5.59 5.03 -38.24
N ARG A 136 -5.45 4.68 -39.52
CA ARG A 136 -6.05 3.49 -40.14
C ARG A 136 -5.17 2.24 -40.04
N LEU A 137 -3.94 2.39 -39.57
CA LEU A 137 -3.05 1.25 -39.31
C LEU A 137 -3.70 0.30 -38.31
N ASP A 138 -3.39 -0.99 -38.45
CA ASP A 138 -3.75 -1.95 -37.41
C ASP A 138 -2.90 -1.70 -36.15
N GLU A 139 -3.22 -2.38 -35.05
CA GLU A 139 -2.61 -2.07 -33.75
C GLU A 139 -1.09 -2.26 -33.74
N PRO A 140 -0.52 -3.38 -34.23
CA PRO A 140 0.93 -3.55 -34.29
C PRO A 140 1.62 -2.52 -35.20
N ASP A 141 1.08 -2.28 -36.40
CA ASP A 141 1.69 -1.33 -37.35
C ASP A 141 1.61 0.10 -36.83
N LEU A 142 0.54 0.47 -36.12
CA LEU A 142 0.40 1.77 -35.46
C LEU A 142 1.48 1.93 -34.38
N LEU A 143 1.66 0.94 -33.51
CA LEU A 143 2.64 1.00 -32.42
C LEU A 143 4.07 1.07 -32.95
N ASP A 144 4.39 0.30 -33.99
CA ASP A 144 5.69 0.35 -34.69
C ASP A 144 5.92 1.71 -35.36
N ALA A 145 4.93 2.23 -36.08
CA ALA A 145 5.04 3.54 -36.75
C ALA A 145 5.21 4.69 -35.74
N VAL A 146 4.50 4.67 -34.62
CA VAL A 146 4.65 5.68 -33.56
C VAL A 146 6.03 5.59 -32.91
N ARG A 147 6.53 4.37 -32.62
CA ARG A 147 7.89 4.18 -32.10
C ARG A 147 8.92 4.79 -33.04
N ASP A 148 8.87 4.44 -34.32
CA ASP A 148 9.83 4.87 -35.33
C ASP A 148 9.80 6.41 -35.50
N GLU A 149 8.60 7.01 -35.46
CA GLU A 149 8.43 8.47 -35.50
C GLU A 149 9.01 9.18 -34.27
N ILE A 150 8.95 8.57 -33.08
CA ILE A 150 9.58 9.10 -31.87
C ILE A 150 11.10 8.98 -31.97
N GLU A 151 11.62 7.83 -32.41
CA GLU A 151 13.07 7.59 -32.54
C GLU A 151 13.73 8.51 -33.56
N GLY A 152 12.98 8.92 -34.60
CA GLY A 152 13.41 9.91 -35.59
C GLY A 152 13.63 11.32 -35.03
N ARG A 153 13.11 11.63 -33.83
CA ARG A 153 13.22 12.96 -33.22
C ARG A 153 14.61 13.21 -32.62
N PRO A 154 15.11 14.46 -32.66
CA PRO A 154 16.48 14.77 -32.26
C PRO A 154 16.74 14.69 -30.75
N SER A 155 15.72 14.95 -29.92
CA SER A 155 15.75 14.93 -28.45
C SER A 155 14.35 14.61 -27.96
N TRP A 156 14.18 13.52 -27.21
CA TRP A 156 12.87 13.12 -26.70
C TRP A 156 12.93 12.50 -25.31
N LEU A 157 11.82 12.64 -24.57
CA LEU A 157 11.55 12.00 -23.30
C LEU A 157 10.25 11.19 -23.42
N MET A 158 10.28 9.93 -23.05
CA MET A 158 9.10 9.11 -22.81
C MET A 158 8.94 8.84 -21.32
N VAL A 159 7.77 9.15 -20.76
CA VAL A 159 7.38 8.75 -19.41
C VAL A 159 6.41 7.57 -19.52
N LEU A 160 6.76 6.45 -18.91
CA LEU A 160 5.92 5.25 -18.80
C LEU A 160 5.40 5.16 -17.36
N ASP A 161 4.22 5.71 -17.12
CA ASP A 161 3.62 5.80 -15.79
C ASP A 161 2.77 4.58 -15.44
N SER A 162 2.78 4.19 -14.17
CA SER A 162 2.05 3.01 -13.65
C SER A 162 2.39 1.68 -14.35
N ALA A 163 3.66 1.46 -14.71
CA ALA A 163 4.18 0.22 -15.26
C ALA A 163 4.27 -0.90 -14.19
N ASP A 164 3.13 -1.27 -13.62
CA ASP A 164 3.01 -2.17 -12.47
C ASP A 164 2.98 -3.66 -12.89
N ASP A 165 2.49 -3.96 -14.10
CA ASP A 165 2.55 -5.30 -14.69
C ASP A 165 3.76 -5.44 -15.62
N LEU A 166 4.88 -5.89 -15.05
CA LEU A 166 6.12 -6.08 -15.80
C LEU A 166 6.02 -7.22 -16.83
N LYS A 167 5.02 -8.12 -16.74
CA LYS A 167 4.83 -9.21 -17.72
C LYS A 167 4.39 -8.66 -19.07
N LEU A 168 3.69 -7.53 -19.12
CA LEU A 168 3.35 -6.82 -20.36
C LEU A 168 4.62 -6.44 -21.15
N PHE A 169 5.73 -6.24 -20.45
CA PHE A 169 7.03 -5.90 -21.01
C PHE A 169 7.98 -7.11 -21.08
N GLY A 170 7.46 -8.34 -20.94
CA GLY A 170 8.20 -9.58 -21.10
C GLY A 170 9.01 -10.04 -19.88
N VAL A 171 8.88 -9.37 -18.73
CA VAL A 171 9.57 -9.78 -17.50
C VAL A 171 8.92 -11.05 -16.94
N GLY A 172 9.74 -12.04 -16.59
CA GLY A 172 9.28 -13.29 -15.98
C GLY A 172 8.62 -14.28 -16.95
N GLN A 173 8.65 -14.02 -18.27
CA GLN A 173 8.19 -14.97 -19.28
C GLN A 173 9.38 -15.82 -19.77
N PRO A 174 9.38 -17.15 -19.59
CA PRO A 174 10.39 -18.02 -20.17
C PRO A 174 10.26 -17.97 -21.71
N GLY A 175 11.38 -17.78 -22.40
CA GLY A 175 11.36 -17.61 -23.85
C GLY A 175 10.74 -18.80 -24.60
N LYS A 176 9.62 -18.52 -25.30
CA LYS A 176 9.14 -19.07 -26.59
C LYS A 176 7.75 -19.75 -26.59
N GLY A 177 6.97 -19.38 -27.61
CA GLY A 177 5.84 -20.11 -28.20
C GLY A 177 5.02 -19.16 -29.09
N GLU A 178 4.96 -19.40 -30.40
CA GLU A 178 4.08 -18.68 -31.33
C GLU A 178 2.62 -18.76 -30.82
N GLY A 179 2.02 -17.62 -30.47
CA GLY A 179 0.59 -17.55 -30.12
C GLY A 179 0.17 -16.64 -28.96
N THR A 180 1.09 -15.99 -28.24
CA THR A 180 0.75 -15.00 -27.19
C THR A 180 1.14 -13.59 -27.62
N ASN A 181 0.37 -12.57 -27.20
CA ASN A 181 0.62 -11.14 -27.47
C ASN A 181 2.12 -10.80 -27.38
N GLU A 182 2.64 -10.10 -28.40
CA GLU A 182 4.01 -9.58 -28.39
C GLU A 182 4.21 -8.64 -27.20
N SER A 183 5.37 -8.74 -26.55
CA SER A 183 5.74 -7.84 -25.44
C SER A 183 5.65 -6.38 -25.88
N LEU A 184 4.99 -5.56 -25.07
CA LEU A 184 4.92 -4.11 -25.29
C LEU A 184 6.30 -3.44 -25.28
N TYR A 185 7.30 -4.10 -24.70
CA TYR A 185 8.68 -3.62 -24.70
C TYR A 185 9.23 -3.42 -26.12
N LYS A 186 8.76 -4.20 -27.12
CA LYS A 186 9.14 -4.03 -28.53
C LYS A 186 8.74 -2.64 -29.08
N TYR A 187 7.66 -2.06 -28.56
CA TYR A 187 7.14 -0.77 -29.00
C TYR A 187 7.73 0.40 -28.22
N VAL A 188 8.42 0.14 -27.11
CA VAL A 188 9.14 1.19 -26.37
C VAL A 188 10.33 1.66 -27.22
N PRO A 189 10.50 2.97 -27.48
CA PRO A 189 11.60 3.46 -28.31
C PRO A 189 13.00 3.21 -27.72
N HIS A 190 13.97 2.82 -28.54
CA HIS A 190 15.36 2.57 -28.15
C HIS A 190 16.34 3.33 -29.05
N SER A 191 16.53 4.62 -28.78
CA SER A 191 17.48 5.48 -29.51
C SER A 191 18.51 6.12 -28.60
N SER A 192 19.71 6.41 -29.14
CA SER A 192 20.79 7.14 -28.46
C SER A 192 20.45 8.59 -28.13
N ARG A 193 19.31 9.09 -28.62
CA ARG A 193 18.83 10.47 -28.48
C ARG A 193 17.67 10.61 -27.49
N GLY A 194 17.25 9.50 -26.88
CA GLY A 194 16.05 9.42 -26.05
C GLY A 194 16.32 9.22 -24.57
N THR A 195 15.38 9.70 -23.76
CA THR A 195 15.30 9.41 -22.33
C THR A 195 14.00 8.67 -22.03
N ILE A 196 14.06 7.62 -21.21
CA ILE A 196 12.87 6.91 -20.73
C ILE A 196 12.83 6.97 -19.20
N LEU A 197 11.73 7.47 -18.66
CA LEU A 197 11.44 7.46 -17.24
C LEU A 197 10.26 6.51 -16.97
N TRP A 198 10.51 5.43 -16.25
CA TRP A 198 9.48 4.51 -15.79
C TRP A 198 8.99 4.93 -14.41
N ALA A 199 7.70 4.76 -14.13
CA ALA A 199 7.15 4.81 -12.79
C ALA A 199 6.34 3.53 -12.52
N SER A 200 6.67 2.83 -11.43
CA SER A 200 6.07 1.53 -11.10
C SER A 200 5.87 1.36 -9.59
N ARG A 201 4.94 0.53 -9.16
CA ARG A 201 4.82 0.05 -7.78
C ARG A 201 5.72 -1.15 -7.50
N ASP A 202 6.22 -1.80 -8.55
CA ASP A 202 6.99 -3.02 -8.48
C ASP A 202 8.49 -2.74 -8.54
N ALA A 203 9.21 -3.01 -7.44
CA ALA A 203 10.66 -2.85 -7.36
C ALA A 203 11.43 -3.77 -8.33
N HIS A 204 10.83 -4.88 -8.77
CA HIS A 204 11.44 -5.82 -9.70
C HIS A 204 11.72 -5.19 -11.08
N ILE A 205 11.18 -3.99 -11.36
CA ILE A 205 11.56 -3.19 -12.53
C ILE A 205 13.06 -2.90 -12.58
N ALA A 206 13.69 -2.77 -11.39
CA ALA A 206 15.12 -2.59 -11.25
C ALA A 206 15.85 -3.94 -11.44
N GLY A 207 16.75 -3.99 -12.42
CA GLY A 207 17.45 -5.20 -12.82
C GLY A 207 16.76 -5.97 -13.95
N THR A 208 15.56 -5.55 -14.38
CA THR A 208 14.82 -6.16 -15.49
C THR A 208 14.66 -5.18 -16.65
N LEU A 209 13.77 -4.19 -16.54
CA LEU A 209 13.53 -3.17 -17.58
C LEU A 209 14.55 -2.03 -17.53
N VAL A 210 15.09 -1.74 -16.35
CA VAL A 210 16.20 -0.81 -16.15
C VAL A 210 17.35 -1.48 -15.42
N GLY A 211 18.57 -0.98 -15.56
CA GLY A 211 19.72 -1.52 -14.81
C GLY A 211 19.48 -1.45 -13.29
N ALA A 212 20.02 -2.41 -12.53
CA ALA A 212 19.77 -2.55 -11.09
C ALA A 212 20.06 -1.28 -10.25
N HIS A 213 21.03 -0.46 -10.69
CA HIS A 213 21.38 0.80 -10.04
C HIS A 213 20.75 2.05 -10.68
N ARG A 214 19.85 1.86 -11.65
CA ARG A 214 19.19 2.92 -12.41
C ARG A 214 17.74 3.11 -11.96
N SER A 215 17.48 2.88 -10.68
CA SER A 215 16.17 3.07 -10.09
C SER A 215 16.26 3.90 -8.81
N VAL A 216 15.18 4.61 -8.49
CA VAL A 216 15.03 5.42 -7.29
C VAL A 216 13.76 4.98 -6.57
N GLN A 217 13.91 4.53 -5.33
CA GLN A 217 12.77 4.24 -4.47
C GLN A 217 12.16 5.55 -3.96
N VAL A 218 10.89 5.78 -4.27
CA VAL A 218 10.07 6.89 -3.79
C VAL A 218 9.38 6.45 -2.49
N ARG A 219 10.02 6.77 -1.37
CA ARG A 219 9.54 6.55 0.01
C ARG A 219 8.49 7.59 0.44
N SER A 220 7.87 7.38 1.60
CA SER A 220 7.06 8.41 2.30
C SER A 220 7.86 9.70 2.49
N MET A 221 7.17 10.82 2.68
CA MET A 221 7.77 12.14 2.83
C MET A 221 8.56 12.22 4.14
N ALA A 222 9.65 12.98 4.14
CA ALA A 222 10.25 13.40 5.40
C ALA A 222 9.26 14.31 6.16
N MET A 223 9.39 14.40 7.49
CA MET A 223 8.44 15.18 8.29
C MET A 223 8.34 16.64 7.83
N GLU A 224 9.48 17.27 7.50
CA GLU A 224 9.51 18.65 6.99
C GLU A 224 8.78 18.82 5.64
N GLU A 225 8.97 17.85 4.73
CA GLU A 225 8.26 17.81 3.45
C GLU A 225 6.74 17.63 3.69
N ALA A 226 6.37 16.75 4.63
CA ALA A 226 4.99 16.42 4.97
C ALA A 226 4.24 17.60 5.59
N VAL A 227 4.89 18.34 6.50
CA VAL A 227 4.38 19.59 7.08
C VAL A 227 4.12 20.62 5.98
N THR A 228 5.06 20.77 5.06
CA THR A 228 4.92 21.68 3.92
C THR A 228 3.71 21.30 3.06
N LEU A 229 3.53 20.01 2.75
CA LEU A 229 2.40 19.54 1.95
C LEU A 229 1.06 19.77 2.66
N LEU A 230 0.99 19.47 3.96
CA LEU A 230 -0.22 19.69 4.75
C LEU A 230 -0.59 21.18 4.79
N ALA A 231 0.40 22.06 4.97
CA ALA A 231 0.17 23.50 4.97
C ALA A 231 -0.35 24.00 3.62
N THR A 232 0.27 23.57 2.52
CA THR A 232 -0.13 23.94 1.15
C THR A 232 -1.52 23.43 0.81
N THR A 233 -1.92 22.24 1.28
CA THR A 233 -3.21 21.62 0.92
C THR A 233 -4.35 22.02 1.85
N SER A 234 -4.09 22.27 3.13
CA SER A 234 -5.08 22.80 4.08
C SER A 234 -5.27 24.31 3.95
N GLY A 235 -4.23 25.05 3.57
CA GLY A 235 -4.22 26.52 3.63
C GLY A 235 -3.93 27.06 5.05
N ASP A 236 -3.60 26.17 5.99
CA ASP A 236 -3.18 26.50 7.34
C ASP A 236 -1.67 26.29 7.47
N SER A 237 -0.92 27.38 7.68
CA SER A 237 0.53 27.33 7.85
C SER A 237 0.96 27.19 9.31
N SER A 238 0.01 27.01 10.24
CA SER A 238 0.33 26.80 11.64
C SER A 238 1.00 25.45 11.84
N THR A 239 2.18 25.47 12.45
CA THR A 239 2.86 24.26 12.92
C THR A 239 2.40 24.00 14.35
N SER A 240 1.89 22.81 14.60
CA SER A 240 1.40 22.39 15.91
C SER A 240 1.76 20.94 16.18
N LYS A 241 1.81 20.56 17.46
CA LYS A 241 2.03 19.17 17.84
C LYS A 241 0.95 18.26 17.28
N GLU A 242 -0.29 18.75 17.20
CA GLU A 242 -1.42 18.03 16.62
C GLU A 242 -1.24 17.79 15.11
N ALA A 243 -0.59 18.71 14.39
CA ALA A 243 -0.24 18.52 12.99
C ALA A 243 0.83 17.44 12.83
N ASP A 244 1.87 17.44 13.67
CA ASP A 244 2.89 16.38 13.66
C ASP A 244 2.29 15.01 13.99
N ASP A 245 1.44 14.94 15.01
CA ASP A 245 0.74 13.71 15.40
C ASP A 245 -0.17 13.21 14.26
N LEU A 246 -0.84 14.11 13.55
CA LEU A 246 -1.65 13.79 12.36
C LEU A 246 -0.77 13.23 11.23
N LEU A 247 0.38 13.85 10.94
CA LEU A 247 1.29 13.41 9.89
C LEU A 247 1.88 12.03 10.19
N GLN A 248 2.18 11.74 11.47
CA GLN A 248 2.57 10.41 11.93
C GLN A 248 1.45 9.38 11.74
N GLU A 249 0.20 9.75 12.06
CA GLU A 249 -0.97 8.89 11.86
C GLU A 249 -1.21 8.58 10.38
N LEU A 250 -0.95 9.56 9.50
CA LEU A 250 -1.00 9.41 8.04
C LEU A 250 0.30 8.83 7.44
N GLN A 251 1.26 8.43 8.28
CA GLN A 251 2.55 7.83 7.92
C GLN A 251 3.35 8.62 6.88
N CYS A 252 3.20 9.95 6.91
CA CYS A 252 3.78 10.90 5.96
C CYS A 252 3.56 10.50 4.48
N LEU A 253 2.46 9.81 4.17
CA LEU A 253 2.13 9.40 2.81
C LEU A 253 1.53 10.59 2.04
N PRO A 254 2.15 11.06 0.93
CA PRO A 254 1.69 12.27 0.24
C PRO A 254 0.20 12.25 -0.12
N LEU A 255 -0.29 11.11 -0.61
CA LEU A 255 -1.70 10.98 -0.96
C LEU A 255 -2.61 11.19 0.26
N ALA A 256 -2.30 10.55 1.38
CA ALA A 256 -3.09 10.66 2.60
C ALA A 256 -3.04 12.09 3.18
N ILE A 257 -1.88 12.73 3.14
CA ILE A 257 -1.71 14.13 3.55
C ILE A 257 -2.55 15.06 2.67
N SER A 258 -2.44 14.95 1.35
CA SER A 258 -3.19 15.80 0.43
C SER A 258 -4.69 15.65 0.59
N GLN A 259 -5.17 14.42 0.83
CA GLN A 259 -6.58 14.17 1.12
C GLN A 259 -7.03 14.80 2.43
N ALA A 260 -6.25 14.63 3.50
CA ALA A 260 -6.53 15.23 4.80
C ALA A 260 -6.55 16.76 4.70
N GLY A 261 -5.54 17.36 4.07
CA GLY A 261 -5.46 18.81 3.86
C GLY A 261 -6.63 19.36 3.04
N ALA A 262 -6.99 18.70 1.94
CA ALA A 262 -8.15 19.09 1.14
C ALA A 262 -9.47 19.01 1.94
N TYR A 263 -9.65 17.95 2.75
CA TYR A 263 -10.79 17.83 3.64
C TYR A 263 -10.82 18.95 4.69
N MET A 264 -9.69 19.20 5.36
CA MET A 264 -9.52 20.25 6.37
C MET A 264 -9.87 21.61 5.78
N ARG A 265 -9.35 21.94 4.60
CA ARG A 265 -9.67 23.17 3.87
C ARG A 265 -11.17 23.32 3.61
N ARG A 266 -11.79 22.27 3.06
CA ARG A 266 -13.21 22.29 2.67
C ARG A 266 -14.15 22.41 3.85
N THR A 267 -13.80 21.80 4.98
CA THR A 267 -14.66 21.69 6.17
C THR A 267 -14.29 22.66 7.28
N LEU A 268 -13.22 23.45 7.11
CA LEU A 268 -12.63 24.31 8.13
C LEU A 268 -12.26 23.53 9.41
N THR A 269 -11.86 22.27 9.25
CA THR A 269 -11.45 21.38 10.34
C THR A 269 -9.96 21.58 10.62
N THR A 270 -9.58 21.69 11.90
CA THR A 270 -8.18 21.76 12.34
C THR A 270 -7.49 20.40 12.27
N ALA A 271 -6.14 20.36 12.30
CA ALA A 271 -5.39 19.12 12.34
C ALA A 271 -5.79 18.21 13.52
N GLY A 272 -5.97 18.80 14.72
CA GLY A 272 -6.40 18.07 15.91
C GLY A 272 -7.79 17.45 15.77
N GLN A 273 -8.76 18.20 15.24
CA GLN A 273 -10.11 17.66 15.00
C GLN A 273 -10.11 16.54 13.94
N TYR A 274 -9.30 16.65 12.89
CA TYR A 274 -9.19 15.60 11.89
C TYR A 274 -8.51 14.35 12.48
N LEU A 275 -7.48 14.53 13.31
CA LEU A 275 -6.83 13.45 14.05
C LEU A 275 -7.82 12.73 14.98
N ASP A 276 -8.72 13.46 15.63
CA ASP A 276 -9.79 12.87 16.45
C ASP A 276 -10.75 12.02 15.61
N LEU A 277 -11.08 12.43 14.38
CA LEU A 277 -11.87 11.62 13.44
C LEU A 277 -11.12 10.33 13.05
N LEU A 278 -9.80 10.40 12.82
CA LEU A 278 -8.98 9.23 12.54
C LEU A 278 -8.89 8.26 13.72
N ARG A 279 -8.87 8.77 14.95
CA ARG A 279 -8.82 7.96 16.17
C ARG A 279 -10.16 7.29 16.50
N GLN A 280 -11.26 7.82 15.98
CA GLN A 280 -12.59 7.23 16.13
C GLN A 280 -12.82 6.10 15.10
N GLY A 281 -12.95 4.86 15.58
CA GLY A 281 -13.01 3.68 14.71
C GLY A 281 -14.12 3.67 13.65
N LYS A 282 -15.27 4.30 13.89
CA LYS A 282 -16.38 4.36 12.91
C LYS A 282 -16.12 5.38 11.80
N THR A 283 -15.61 6.57 12.16
CA THR A 283 -15.42 7.69 11.23
C THR A 283 -14.07 7.62 10.51
N ARG A 284 -13.10 6.85 11.02
CA ARG A 284 -11.79 6.64 10.38
C ARG A 284 -11.91 6.19 8.92
N TRP A 285 -12.65 5.12 8.66
CA TRP A 285 -12.84 4.67 7.27
C TRP A 285 -13.69 5.64 6.46
N GLU A 286 -14.60 6.37 7.09
CA GLU A 286 -15.41 7.37 6.39
C GLU A 286 -14.57 8.52 5.85
N VAL A 287 -13.55 8.97 6.58
CA VAL A 287 -12.64 10.03 6.10
C VAL A 287 -11.57 9.52 5.14
N LEU A 288 -11.05 8.30 5.33
CA LEU A 288 -10.02 7.71 4.46
C LEU A 288 -10.58 7.16 3.13
N LYS A 289 -11.88 6.82 3.08
CA LYS A 289 -12.54 6.39 1.83
C LYS A 289 -12.91 7.54 0.91
N VAL A 290 -12.89 8.79 1.40
CA VAL A 290 -13.29 9.94 0.59
C VAL A 290 -12.43 9.99 -0.66
N SER A 291 -13.10 10.09 -1.81
CA SER A 291 -12.48 10.38 -3.08
C SER A 291 -12.98 11.74 -3.57
N ASP A 292 -12.10 12.53 -4.15
CA ASP A 292 -12.40 13.82 -4.75
C ASP A 292 -11.66 13.93 -6.09
N THR A 293 -12.07 14.85 -6.94
CA THR A 293 -11.39 15.07 -8.24
C THR A 293 -9.95 15.53 -8.02
N ASP A 294 -9.01 14.85 -8.69
CA ASP A 294 -7.58 15.20 -8.67
C ASP A 294 -7.14 15.49 -10.11
N ARG A 295 -6.82 16.77 -10.38
CA ARG A 295 -6.44 17.25 -11.72
C ARG A 295 -5.11 16.67 -12.23
N HIS A 296 -4.33 16.02 -11.38
CA HIS A 296 -3.06 15.38 -11.73
C HIS A 296 -3.16 13.84 -11.66
N ARG A 297 -4.38 13.30 -11.69
CA ARG A 297 -4.67 11.87 -11.70
C ARG A 297 -5.72 11.59 -12.79
N ARG A 298 -5.76 10.34 -13.26
CA ARG A 298 -6.83 9.85 -14.13
C ARG A 298 -8.20 9.93 -13.45
N PRO A 299 -9.26 10.45 -14.11
CA PRO A 299 -10.60 10.54 -13.55
C PRO A 299 -11.20 9.19 -13.11
N GLU A 300 -10.81 8.10 -13.79
CA GLU A 300 -11.33 6.75 -13.54
C GLU A 300 -10.66 6.07 -12.35
N VAL A 301 -9.53 6.59 -11.88
CA VAL A 301 -8.74 6.00 -10.79
C VAL A 301 -9.07 6.71 -9.48
N SER A 302 -9.67 5.97 -8.56
CA SER A 302 -9.93 6.45 -7.20
C SER A 302 -8.65 7.01 -6.56
N ASN A 303 -8.76 8.19 -5.96
CA ASN A 303 -7.70 8.76 -5.12
C ASN A 303 -7.85 8.39 -3.64
N SER A 304 -8.86 7.59 -3.27
CA SER A 304 -9.04 7.14 -1.89
C SER A 304 -7.78 6.42 -1.38
N VAL A 305 -7.35 6.78 -0.17
CA VAL A 305 -6.28 6.05 0.53
C VAL A 305 -6.62 4.58 0.66
N LEU A 306 -7.87 4.23 1.02
CA LEU A 306 -8.26 2.82 1.22
C LEU A 306 -8.35 1.99 -0.06
N GLU A 307 -8.49 2.63 -1.23
CA GLU A 307 -8.60 1.92 -2.51
C GLU A 307 -7.30 1.93 -3.32
N THR A 308 -6.35 2.81 -2.96
CA THR A 308 -5.12 3.03 -3.72
C THR A 308 -4.29 1.76 -3.90
N TRP A 309 -4.31 0.85 -2.93
CA TRP A 309 -3.55 -0.40 -2.98
C TRP A 309 -4.32 -1.58 -3.57
N LYS A 310 -5.61 -1.43 -3.87
CA LYS A 310 -6.46 -2.51 -4.39
C LYS A 310 -5.83 -3.19 -5.62
N ILE A 311 -5.39 -2.38 -6.59
CA ILE A 311 -4.71 -2.87 -7.81
C ILE A 311 -3.48 -3.71 -7.48
N SER A 312 -2.61 -3.23 -6.58
CA SER A 312 -1.41 -3.97 -6.15
C SER A 312 -1.77 -5.27 -5.42
N THR A 313 -2.82 -5.28 -4.61
CA THR A 313 -3.25 -6.48 -3.86
C THR A 313 -3.87 -7.53 -4.78
N GLU A 314 -4.69 -7.12 -5.75
CA GLU A 314 -5.28 -8.02 -6.76
C GLU A 314 -4.19 -8.59 -7.66
N ARG A 315 -3.16 -7.78 -7.96
CA ARG A 315 -1.99 -8.23 -8.70
C ARG A 315 -1.20 -9.30 -7.95
N ILE A 316 -0.90 -9.05 -6.68
CA ILE A 316 -0.21 -10.04 -5.83
C ILE A 316 -1.00 -11.33 -5.75
N ARG A 317 -2.33 -11.27 -5.64
CA ARG A 317 -3.19 -12.45 -5.65
C ARG A 317 -3.01 -13.28 -6.92
N ALA A 318 -3.09 -12.63 -8.08
CA ALA A 318 -2.92 -13.29 -9.37
C ALA A 318 -1.52 -13.89 -9.58
N GLU A 319 -0.50 -13.41 -8.87
CA GLU A 319 0.88 -13.89 -8.97
C GLU A 319 1.25 -14.93 -7.91
N SER A 320 0.70 -14.83 -6.70
CA SER A 320 1.06 -15.65 -5.55
C SER A 320 -0.03 -15.60 -4.48
N GLU A 321 -0.84 -16.66 -4.41
CA GLU A 321 -1.84 -16.83 -3.34
C GLU A 321 -1.18 -16.87 -1.94
N ILE A 322 0.04 -17.39 -1.83
CA ILE A 322 0.82 -17.37 -0.57
C ILE A 322 1.12 -15.92 -0.15
N SER A 323 1.58 -15.08 -1.08
CA SER A 323 1.84 -13.66 -0.79
C SER A 323 0.57 -12.93 -0.40
N TYR A 324 -0.54 -13.20 -1.10
CA TYR A 324 -1.85 -12.63 -0.81
C TYR A 324 -2.34 -13.04 0.59
N GLY A 325 -2.24 -14.33 0.93
CA GLY A 325 -2.62 -14.85 2.24
C GLY A 325 -1.77 -14.25 3.36
N MET A 326 -0.44 -14.26 3.20
CA MET A 326 0.50 -13.64 4.16
C MET A 326 0.16 -12.17 4.41
N LEU A 327 -0.07 -11.40 3.34
CA LEU A 327 -0.39 -9.98 3.40
C LEU A 327 -1.64 -9.72 4.25
N HIS A 328 -2.70 -10.53 4.06
CA HIS A 328 -3.96 -10.37 4.79
C HIS A 328 -3.88 -10.89 6.22
N VAL A 329 -3.09 -11.93 6.52
CA VAL A 329 -2.84 -12.37 7.90
C VAL A 329 -2.07 -11.30 8.68
N ILE A 330 -1.01 -10.75 8.09
CA ILE A 330 -0.19 -9.72 8.72
C ILE A 330 -0.98 -8.42 8.95
N ALA A 331 -2.08 -8.18 8.23
CA ALA A 331 -2.95 -7.02 8.45
C ALA A 331 -3.62 -6.97 9.84
N TYR A 332 -3.63 -8.09 10.59
CA TYR A 332 -4.26 -8.21 11.91
C TYR A 332 -3.26 -8.25 13.08
N VAL A 333 -1.96 -8.28 12.81
CA VAL A 333 -0.91 -8.22 13.85
C VAL A 333 -0.37 -6.78 14.01
N ASP A 334 0.50 -6.55 15.00
CA ASP A 334 1.16 -5.24 15.13
C ASP A 334 1.94 -4.89 13.85
N SER A 335 1.91 -3.61 13.47
CA SER A 335 2.54 -3.09 12.25
C SER A 335 4.07 -3.07 12.30
N GLN A 336 4.66 -3.13 13.50
CA GLN A 336 6.10 -2.99 13.74
C GLN A 336 6.68 -4.30 14.29
N ASP A 337 8.00 -4.45 14.21
CA ASP A 337 8.77 -5.54 14.81
C ASP A 337 8.25 -6.96 14.47
N ILE A 338 7.69 -7.13 13.27
CA ILE A 338 7.04 -8.38 12.86
C ILE A 338 8.12 -9.45 12.65
N PRO A 339 8.19 -10.51 13.46
CA PRO A 339 9.28 -11.49 13.38
C PRO A 339 9.20 -12.32 12.10
N GLN A 340 10.35 -12.68 11.52
CA GLN A 340 10.42 -13.60 10.37
C GLN A 340 9.65 -14.91 10.59
N GLU A 341 9.67 -15.45 11.82
CA GLU A 341 8.93 -16.67 12.16
C GLU A 341 7.41 -16.46 12.04
N LEU A 342 6.88 -15.30 12.44
CA LEU A 342 5.47 -14.94 12.26
C LEU A 342 5.12 -14.83 10.78
N VAL A 343 5.96 -14.13 10.02
CA VAL A 343 5.79 -13.97 8.56
C VAL A 343 5.81 -15.33 7.85
N ALA A 344 6.69 -16.25 8.27
CA ALA A 344 6.74 -17.59 7.71
C ALA A 344 5.50 -18.43 8.05
N GLN A 345 5.01 -18.37 9.29
CA GLN A 345 3.79 -19.08 9.70
C GLN A 345 2.52 -18.53 9.02
N ALA A 346 2.51 -17.24 8.69
CA ALA A 346 1.44 -16.61 7.91
C ALA A 346 1.33 -17.15 6.47
N ALA A 347 2.39 -17.80 5.96
CA ALA A 347 2.39 -18.43 4.64
C ALA A 347 1.66 -19.79 4.60
N CYS A 348 1.44 -20.41 5.77
CA CYS A 348 0.81 -21.71 5.87
C CYS A 348 -0.73 -21.59 5.70
N PRO A 349 -1.39 -22.52 4.98
CA PRO A 349 -2.86 -22.55 4.87
C PRO A 349 -3.55 -22.70 6.23
N TYR A 350 -4.81 -22.24 6.34
CA TYR A 350 -5.65 -22.60 7.50
C TYR A 350 -6.04 -24.07 7.41
N HIS A 351 -5.96 -24.77 8.54
CA HIS A 351 -6.74 -25.99 8.74
C HIS A 351 -7.62 -25.73 9.95
N ALA A 352 -8.94 -25.71 9.73
CA ALA A 352 -9.93 -25.50 10.79
C ALA A 352 -10.03 -26.73 11.72
N ASP A 353 -9.60 -27.89 11.25
CA ASP A 353 -9.58 -29.14 11.99
C ASP A 353 -8.17 -29.39 12.57
N ASP A 354 -8.08 -29.41 13.90
CA ASP A 354 -6.85 -29.67 14.68
C ASP A 354 -6.24 -31.08 14.45
N GLU A 355 -6.83 -31.90 13.57
CA GLU A 355 -6.41 -33.29 13.35
C GLU A 355 -5.31 -33.47 12.28
N HIS A 356 -4.92 -32.42 11.55
CA HIS A 356 -3.90 -32.52 10.50
C HIS A 356 -2.69 -31.62 10.79
N PRO A 357 -1.46 -32.17 10.82
CA PRO A 357 -0.26 -31.39 11.08
C PRO A 357 -0.10 -30.30 10.01
N ILE A 358 0.19 -29.07 10.46
CA ILE A 358 0.43 -27.90 9.61
C ILE A 358 1.46 -28.28 8.54
N ARG A 359 1.03 -28.37 7.28
CA ARG A 359 1.95 -28.56 6.17
C ARG A 359 2.68 -27.23 5.97
N GLN A 360 3.89 -27.13 6.52
CA GLN A 360 4.74 -25.96 6.33
C GLN A 360 4.89 -25.68 4.84
N ALA A 361 4.66 -24.44 4.44
CA ALA A 361 4.99 -24.01 3.09
C ALA A 361 6.50 -24.25 2.85
N PRO A 362 6.90 -24.75 1.68
CA PRO A 362 8.31 -24.90 1.35
C PRO A 362 9.07 -23.59 1.58
N GLU A 363 10.24 -23.65 2.22
CA GLU A 363 11.02 -22.46 2.60
C GLU A 363 11.25 -21.52 1.40
N LEU A 364 11.50 -22.09 0.22
CA LEU A 364 11.70 -21.32 -1.01
C LEU A 364 10.43 -20.54 -1.43
N GLU A 365 9.24 -21.10 -1.23
CA GLU A 365 7.98 -20.42 -1.54
C GLU A 365 7.72 -19.27 -0.56
N VAL A 366 8.03 -19.47 0.73
CA VAL A 366 7.95 -18.41 1.74
C VAL A 366 8.91 -17.26 1.40
N LEU A 367 10.16 -17.59 1.05
CA LEU A 367 11.15 -16.58 0.66
C LEU A 367 10.71 -15.80 -0.59
N SER A 368 10.16 -16.50 -1.59
CA SER A 368 9.62 -15.86 -2.80
C SER A 368 8.43 -14.97 -2.49
N ALA A 369 7.53 -15.39 -1.59
CA ALA A 369 6.37 -14.61 -1.19
C ALA A 369 6.77 -13.34 -0.42
N VAL A 370 7.70 -13.47 0.55
CA VAL A 370 8.25 -12.31 1.26
C VAL A 370 8.96 -11.35 0.31
N ALA A 371 9.74 -11.86 -0.64
CA ALA A 371 10.39 -11.03 -1.66
C ALA A 371 9.37 -10.23 -2.46
N ARG A 372 8.27 -10.87 -2.89
CA ARG A 372 7.21 -10.19 -3.64
C ARG A 372 6.52 -9.09 -2.84
N LEU A 373 6.21 -9.34 -1.57
CA LEU A 373 5.63 -8.32 -0.68
C LEU A 373 6.57 -7.12 -0.48
N LYS A 374 7.89 -7.37 -0.42
CA LYS A 374 8.89 -6.30 -0.35
C LYS A 374 9.01 -5.52 -1.66
N GLU A 375 8.94 -6.19 -2.79
CA GLU A 375 9.02 -5.54 -4.12
C GLU A 375 7.86 -4.56 -4.33
N PHE A 376 6.66 -4.88 -3.86
CA PHE A 376 5.53 -3.95 -3.83
C PHE A 376 5.56 -2.92 -2.69
N SER A 377 6.62 -2.93 -1.87
CA SER A 377 6.78 -2.08 -0.68
C SER A 377 5.69 -2.27 0.39
N PHE A 378 5.02 -3.42 0.43
CA PHE A 378 4.05 -3.75 1.50
C PHE A 378 4.74 -4.22 2.78
N LEU A 379 5.93 -4.81 2.66
CA LEU A 379 6.80 -5.15 3.79
C LEU A 379 8.16 -4.45 3.66
N SER A 380 8.62 -3.82 4.73
CA SER A 380 9.99 -3.30 4.89
C SER A 380 10.79 -4.17 5.85
N LEU A 381 12.10 -4.29 5.64
CA LEU A 381 13.01 -5.01 6.54
C LEU A 381 13.72 -3.99 7.44
N GLN A 382 13.60 -4.12 8.77
CA GLN A 382 14.17 -3.20 9.75
C GLN A 382 15.56 -3.65 10.27
N GLN A 383 15.77 -4.96 10.50
CA GLN A 383 17.03 -5.50 11.02
C GLN A 383 17.54 -6.66 10.16
N THR A 384 18.86 -6.74 9.97
CA THR A 384 19.52 -7.59 8.97
C THR A 384 20.39 -8.71 9.54
N ASP A 385 20.41 -8.92 10.86
CA ASP A 385 21.06 -10.09 11.43
C ASP A 385 20.31 -11.34 10.96
N ASN A 386 21.01 -12.29 10.33
CA ASN A 386 20.40 -13.36 9.52
C ASN A 386 19.39 -14.24 10.29
N SER A 387 19.45 -14.28 11.62
CA SER A 387 18.52 -15.03 12.48
C SER A 387 17.42 -14.18 13.13
N ASP A 388 17.43 -12.85 12.97
CA ASP A 388 16.53 -11.93 13.67
C ASP A 388 15.97 -10.87 12.71
N ARG A 389 15.49 -11.31 11.54
CA ARG A 389 14.84 -10.42 10.58
C ARG A 389 13.50 -9.94 11.12
N ARG A 390 13.37 -8.62 11.21
CA ARG A 390 12.15 -7.92 11.64
C ARG A 390 11.56 -7.13 10.49
N TYR A 391 10.26 -7.26 10.31
CA TYR A 391 9.51 -6.60 9.26
C TYR A 391 8.58 -5.53 9.82
N GLU A 392 8.20 -4.62 8.95
CA GLU A 392 7.18 -3.62 9.21
C GLU A 392 6.20 -3.56 8.04
N MET A 393 4.95 -3.29 8.36
CA MET A 393 3.89 -2.99 7.40
C MET A 393 3.28 -1.64 7.74
N GLN A 394 3.02 -0.81 6.73
CA GLN A 394 2.34 0.46 6.95
C GLN A 394 0.93 0.25 7.54
N LYS A 395 0.58 0.96 8.61
CA LYS A 395 -0.75 0.92 9.25
C LYS A 395 -1.88 1.23 8.26
N LEU A 396 -1.69 2.21 7.38
CA LEU A 396 -2.66 2.53 6.32
C LEU A 396 -2.85 1.38 5.33
N VAL A 397 -1.78 0.62 5.04
CA VAL A 397 -1.86 -0.60 4.22
C VAL A 397 -2.68 -1.67 4.96
N GLN A 398 -2.38 -1.95 6.24
CA GLN A 398 -3.16 -2.90 7.05
C GLN A 398 -4.65 -2.53 7.07
N GLU A 399 -4.96 -1.23 7.16
CA GLU A 399 -6.33 -0.73 7.12
C GLU A 399 -7.00 -0.90 5.77
N ALA A 400 -6.33 -0.57 4.68
CA ALA A 400 -6.86 -0.74 3.34
C ALA A 400 -7.14 -2.22 3.02
N LEU A 401 -6.27 -3.13 3.46
CA LEU A 401 -6.46 -4.58 3.31
C LEU A 401 -7.73 -5.06 4.02
N ARG A 402 -7.91 -4.67 5.29
CA ARG A 402 -9.11 -5.02 6.08
C ARG A 402 -10.38 -4.40 5.49
N TYR A 403 -10.31 -3.13 5.08
CA TYR A 403 -11.41 -2.45 4.39
C TYR A 403 -11.82 -3.19 3.11
N GLY A 404 -10.84 -3.58 2.28
CA GLY A 404 -11.08 -4.31 1.03
C GLY A 404 -11.82 -5.64 1.24
N LEU A 405 -11.43 -6.41 2.26
CA LEU A 405 -12.12 -7.65 2.62
C LEU A 405 -13.57 -7.39 3.07
N ARG A 406 -13.78 -6.37 3.91
CA ARG A 406 -15.12 -6.04 4.44
C ARG A 406 -16.08 -5.56 3.36
N VAL A 407 -15.61 -4.74 2.42
CA VAL A 407 -16.42 -4.30 1.27
C VAL A 407 -16.76 -5.48 0.36
N ARG A 408 -15.77 -6.33 0.02
CA ARG A 408 -15.99 -7.52 -0.81
C ARG A 408 -17.02 -8.47 -0.19
N GLY A 409 -16.91 -8.74 1.11
CA GLY A 409 -17.88 -9.58 1.84
C GLY A 409 -19.31 -9.01 1.82
N SER A 410 -19.45 -7.68 1.84
CA SER A 410 -20.75 -7.01 1.74
C SER A 410 -21.36 -7.10 0.34
N THR A 411 -20.55 -6.97 -0.72
CA THR A 411 -21.02 -7.04 -2.12
C THR A 411 -21.50 -8.44 -2.52
N VAL A 412 -20.81 -9.50 -2.06
CA VAL A 412 -21.18 -10.90 -2.32
C VAL A 412 -22.51 -11.28 -1.64
N MET A 413 -22.89 -10.61 -0.55
CA MET A 413 -24.19 -10.84 0.11
C MET A 413 -25.37 -10.18 -0.62
N THR A 414 -25.12 -9.13 -1.43
CA THR A 414 -26.17 -8.39 -2.16
C THR A 414 -26.42 -8.90 -3.58
N VAL A 415 -25.41 -9.50 -4.22
CA VAL A 415 -25.54 -10.09 -5.55
C VAL A 415 -25.59 -11.59 -5.33
N GLY A 416 -26.80 -12.15 -5.28
CA GLY A 416 -27.05 -13.60 -5.26
C GLY A 416 -26.64 -14.26 -6.58
N GLU A 417 -25.36 -14.17 -6.93
CA GLU A 417 -24.79 -14.88 -8.08
C GLU A 417 -24.41 -16.28 -7.62
N THR A 418 -25.36 -17.19 -7.86
CA THR A 418 -25.11 -18.63 -7.99
C THR A 418 -24.19 -18.87 -9.18
N LEU A 419 -22.88 -18.87 -8.96
CA LEU A 419 -21.89 -19.44 -9.87
C LEU A 419 -20.93 -20.32 -9.08
N GLY A 420 -21.05 -21.62 -9.29
CA GLY A 420 -20.08 -22.63 -8.87
C GLY A 420 -20.25 -23.14 -7.45
N THR A 421 -20.71 -24.38 -7.32
CA THR A 421 -20.41 -25.23 -6.17
C THR A 421 -18.90 -25.46 -6.12
N ASP A 422 -18.15 -24.55 -5.51
CA ASP A 422 -16.80 -24.81 -5.04
C ASP A 422 -16.81 -24.54 -3.53
N ASP A 423 -16.89 -25.62 -2.76
CA ASP A 423 -17.04 -25.65 -1.31
C ASP A 423 -15.66 -25.41 -0.63
N GLY A 424 -14.92 -24.42 -1.14
CA GLY A 424 -13.68 -23.94 -0.56
C GLY A 424 -13.94 -22.98 0.60
N PRO A 425 -13.04 -22.90 1.60
CA PRO A 425 -13.20 -21.93 2.69
C PRO A 425 -13.26 -20.52 2.09
N ARG A 426 -14.32 -19.77 2.41
CA ARG A 426 -14.42 -18.36 2.01
C ARG A 426 -13.24 -17.61 2.64
N GLU A 427 -12.30 -17.16 1.81
CA GLU A 427 -11.20 -16.26 2.19
C GLU A 427 -11.73 -14.85 2.52
N ASP A 428 -12.58 -14.77 3.54
CA ASP A 428 -13.22 -13.55 4.00
C ASP A 428 -12.47 -12.92 5.19
N GLU A 429 -13.00 -11.80 5.70
CA GLU A 429 -12.40 -11.07 6.82
C GLU A 429 -12.23 -11.94 8.08
N ALA A 430 -13.20 -12.83 8.35
CA ALA A 430 -13.16 -13.71 9.51
C ALA A 430 -12.09 -14.80 9.35
N TYR A 431 -11.92 -15.33 8.14
CA TYR A 431 -10.87 -16.30 7.81
C TYR A 431 -9.47 -15.75 8.11
N PHE A 432 -9.11 -14.59 7.57
CA PHE A 432 -7.77 -14.03 7.77
C PHE A 432 -7.54 -13.55 9.21
N CYS A 433 -8.58 -13.05 9.87
CA CYS A 433 -8.52 -12.75 11.29
C CYS A 433 -8.26 -14.00 12.14
N GLY A 434 -8.99 -15.10 11.89
CA GLY A 434 -8.80 -16.37 12.57
C GLY A 434 -7.40 -16.96 12.34
N ARG A 435 -6.88 -16.83 11.12
CA ARG A 435 -5.48 -17.17 10.81
C ARG A 435 -4.46 -16.40 11.63
N ALA A 436 -4.62 -15.08 11.72
CA ALA A 436 -3.72 -14.25 12.49
C ALA A 436 -3.74 -14.64 13.98
N LEU A 437 -4.92 -14.96 14.51
CA LEU A 437 -5.03 -15.50 15.86
C LEU A 437 -4.27 -16.81 16.02
N GLN A 438 -4.52 -17.79 15.16
CA GLN A 438 -3.83 -19.09 15.25
C GLN A 438 -2.30 -18.92 15.18
N VAL A 439 -1.80 -18.14 14.22
CA VAL A 439 -0.35 -17.92 14.07
C VAL A 439 0.26 -17.34 15.34
N VAL A 440 -0.40 -16.34 15.96
CA VAL A 440 0.13 -15.73 17.19
C VAL A 440 -0.05 -16.65 18.39
N ASP A 441 -1.16 -17.39 18.46
CA ASP A 441 -1.47 -18.35 19.53
C ASP A 441 -0.44 -19.50 19.58
N ASP A 442 -0.06 -20.03 18.41
CA ASP A 442 0.98 -21.06 18.26
C ASP A 442 2.37 -20.55 18.66
N LEU A 443 2.64 -19.26 18.43
CA LEU A 443 3.96 -18.66 18.66
C LEU A 443 4.15 -18.12 20.08
N PHE A 444 3.06 -17.74 20.77
CA PHE A 444 3.08 -17.23 22.13
C PHE A 444 3.07 -18.41 23.13
N PRO A 445 4.15 -18.67 23.89
CA PRO A 445 4.19 -19.81 24.81
C PRO A 445 3.54 -19.49 26.17
N LEU A 446 3.38 -20.51 27.02
CA LEU A 446 3.09 -20.30 28.45
C LEU A 446 4.22 -19.51 29.12
N SER A 447 3.87 -18.72 30.14
CA SER A 447 4.84 -17.90 30.87
C SER A 447 5.71 -18.76 31.79
N GLU A 448 6.97 -18.91 31.42
CA GLU A 448 8.00 -19.57 32.21
C GLU A 448 9.32 -18.80 32.06
N PRO A 449 10.24 -18.86 33.05
CA PRO A 449 11.53 -18.16 32.95
C PRO A 449 12.32 -18.46 31.66
N ALA A 450 12.18 -19.68 31.11
CA ALA A 450 12.82 -20.09 29.86
C ALA A 450 12.16 -19.49 28.60
N THR A 451 10.89 -19.10 28.67
CA THR A 451 10.09 -18.63 27.52
C THR A 451 9.84 -17.13 27.52
N TRP A 452 10.19 -16.41 28.60
CA TRP A 452 9.94 -14.97 28.73
C TRP A 452 10.44 -14.10 27.57
N VAL A 453 11.58 -14.43 26.97
CA VAL A 453 12.09 -13.71 25.77
C VAL A 453 11.13 -13.87 24.60
N ARG A 454 10.59 -15.08 24.42
CA ARG A 454 9.62 -15.39 23.37
C ARG A 454 8.26 -14.74 23.66
N CYS A 455 7.77 -14.77 24.91
CA CYS A 455 6.57 -14.02 25.29
C CYS A 455 6.72 -12.52 25.00
N GLN A 456 7.87 -11.92 25.35
CA GLN A 456 8.15 -10.52 25.09
C GLN A 456 8.13 -10.19 23.59
N GLN A 457 8.69 -11.09 22.77
CA GLN A 457 8.72 -10.94 21.31
C GLN A 457 7.32 -10.91 20.68
N TYR A 458 6.37 -11.68 21.18
CA TYR A 458 5.02 -11.79 20.60
C TYR A 458 3.95 -11.00 21.33
N LEU A 459 4.29 -10.34 22.44
CA LEU A 459 3.36 -9.61 23.31
C LEU A 459 2.49 -8.61 22.54
N THR A 460 3.11 -7.72 21.76
CA THR A 460 2.39 -6.67 21.01
C THR A 460 1.47 -7.27 19.95
N HIS A 461 1.91 -8.32 19.26
CA HIS A 461 1.11 -9.04 18.28
C HIS A 461 -0.08 -9.76 18.92
N ALA A 462 0.09 -10.38 20.08
CA ALA A 462 -0.98 -11.06 20.82
C ALA A 462 -2.07 -10.10 21.29
N VAL A 463 -1.66 -8.96 21.87
CA VAL A 463 -2.59 -7.88 22.25
C VAL A 463 -3.31 -7.32 21.02
N ARG A 464 -2.59 -7.13 19.91
CA ARG A 464 -3.15 -6.56 18.68
C ARG A 464 -4.18 -7.48 18.03
N VAL A 465 -3.90 -8.78 17.94
CA VAL A 465 -4.86 -9.80 17.47
C VAL A 465 -6.12 -9.80 18.32
N GLY A 466 -5.98 -9.60 19.64
CA GLY A 466 -7.11 -9.56 20.57
C GLY A 466 -8.16 -8.48 20.30
N GLN A 467 -7.82 -7.46 19.50
CA GLN A 467 -8.75 -6.40 19.08
C GLN A 467 -9.72 -6.85 17.98
N TRP A 468 -9.49 -8.01 17.35
CA TRP A 468 -10.25 -8.51 16.21
C TRP A 468 -11.12 -9.72 16.52
N ALA A 469 -11.24 -10.09 17.80
CA ALA A 469 -11.92 -11.29 18.27
C ALA A 469 -13.32 -11.48 17.66
N GLU A 470 -14.14 -10.42 17.65
CA GLU A 470 -15.52 -10.41 17.16
C GLU A 470 -15.57 -10.47 15.62
N VAL A 471 -14.58 -9.89 14.94
CA VAL A 471 -14.45 -9.98 13.47
C VAL A 471 -14.16 -11.42 13.06
N GLY A 472 -13.24 -12.08 13.79
CA GLY A 472 -12.88 -13.48 13.56
C GLY A 472 -13.91 -14.49 14.07
N ARG A 473 -14.86 -14.09 14.93
CA ARG A 473 -15.72 -15.01 15.71
C ARG A 473 -14.89 -16.01 16.53
N THR A 474 -13.86 -15.49 17.17
CA THR A 474 -12.83 -16.25 17.91
C THR A 474 -12.67 -15.79 19.35
N GLU A 475 -13.73 -15.26 19.94
CA GLU A 475 -13.76 -14.63 21.27
C GLU A 475 -13.20 -15.57 22.35
N ALA A 476 -13.60 -16.85 22.36
CA ALA A 476 -13.12 -17.84 23.33
C ALA A 476 -11.61 -18.16 23.19
N LYS A 477 -11.15 -18.41 21.95
CA LYS A 477 -9.72 -18.67 21.67
C LYS A 477 -8.87 -17.43 21.99
N THR A 478 -9.37 -16.25 21.62
CA THR A 478 -8.71 -14.97 21.90
C THR A 478 -8.60 -14.71 23.40
N ALA A 479 -9.65 -14.96 24.18
CA ALA A 479 -9.59 -14.83 25.63
C ALA A 479 -8.50 -15.72 26.24
N SER A 480 -8.38 -16.95 25.74
CA SER A 480 -7.35 -17.91 26.19
C SER A 480 -5.92 -17.42 25.87
N LEU A 481 -5.70 -16.86 24.68
CA LEU A 481 -4.43 -16.20 24.34
C LEU A 481 -4.13 -15.03 25.27
N LEU A 482 -5.10 -14.15 25.51
CA LEU A 482 -4.92 -12.96 26.34
C LEU A 482 -4.70 -13.30 27.82
N GLU A 483 -5.21 -14.43 28.31
CA GLU A 483 -4.86 -14.94 29.64
C GLU A 483 -3.41 -15.36 29.75
N ARG A 484 -2.86 -16.07 28.74
CA ARG A 484 -1.43 -16.38 28.69
C ARG A 484 -0.57 -15.12 28.64
N VAL A 485 -1.04 -14.08 27.93
CA VAL A 485 -0.42 -12.75 27.95
C VAL A 485 -0.49 -12.12 29.35
N SER A 486 -1.63 -12.24 30.02
CA SER A 486 -1.85 -11.72 31.37
C SER A 486 -0.92 -12.38 32.39
N ASP A 487 -0.77 -13.71 32.35
CA ASP A 487 0.14 -14.48 33.19
C ASP A 487 1.58 -14.03 33.00
N PHE A 488 2.01 -13.83 31.75
CA PHE A 488 3.32 -13.26 31.45
C PHE A 488 3.49 -11.86 32.05
N LEU A 489 2.51 -10.98 31.90
CA LEU A 489 2.59 -9.63 32.46
C LEU A 489 2.59 -9.64 34.00
N TYR A 490 1.88 -10.58 34.63
CA TYR A 490 1.91 -10.83 36.07
C TYR A 490 3.31 -11.21 36.53
N ASP A 491 3.92 -12.23 35.92
CA ASP A 491 5.26 -12.73 36.26
C ASP A 491 6.35 -11.66 36.08
N ARG A 492 6.12 -10.71 35.15
CA ARG A 492 7.02 -9.58 34.90
C ARG A 492 6.70 -8.34 35.73
N GLY A 493 5.65 -8.37 36.56
CA GLY A 493 5.21 -7.23 37.38
C GLY A 493 4.73 -6.03 36.57
N ARG A 494 4.27 -6.24 35.33
CA ARG A 494 3.86 -5.18 34.39
C ARG A 494 2.37 -4.87 34.52
N TRP A 495 1.95 -4.49 35.72
CA TRP A 495 0.55 -4.33 36.11
C TRP A 495 -0.25 -3.34 35.24
N LYS A 496 0.40 -2.25 34.80
CA LYS A 496 -0.24 -1.23 33.94
C LYS A 496 -0.59 -1.75 32.55
N GLU A 497 0.22 -2.67 32.02
CA GLU A 497 -0.04 -3.30 30.72
C GLU A 497 -0.98 -4.50 30.86
N LYS A 498 -0.97 -5.17 32.03
CA LYS A 498 -1.87 -6.29 32.35
C LYS A 498 -3.34 -5.85 32.42
N GLU A 499 -3.63 -4.70 33.01
CA GLU A 499 -5.01 -4.20 33.20
C GLU A 499 -5.86 -4.17 31.91
N PRO A 500 -5.42 -3.55 30.79
CA PRO A 500 -6.22 -3.57 29.56
C PRO A 500 -6.34 -4.97 28.95
N VAL A 501 -5.34 -5.85 29.14
CA VAL A 501 -5.37 -7.23 28.65
C VAL A 501 -6.40 -8.05 29.43
N ASP A 502 -6.38 -7.99 30.76
CA ASP A 502 -7.36 -8.64 31.62
C ASP A 502 -8.77 -8.17 31.32
N ASN A 503 -8.97 -6.84 31.16
CA ASN A 503 -10.29 -6.28 30.87
C ASN A 503 -10.83 -6.82 29.56
N ARG A 504 -9.97 -6.93 28.54
CA ARG A 504 -10.34 -7.49 27.24
C ARG A 504 -10.66 -8.98 27.34
N ALA A 505 -9.81 -9.78 27.99
CA ALA A 505 -10.04 -11.21 28.16
C ALA A 505 -11.34 -11.51 28.91
N TRP A 506 -11.57 -10.79 30.03
CA TRP A 506 -12.78 -10.91 30.82
C TRP A 506 -14.04 -10.55 30.04
N HIS A 507 -14.02 -9.45 29.27
CA HIS A 507 -15.16 -9.05 28.44
C HIS A 507 -15.53 -10.12 27.42
N LEU A 508 -14.53 -10.67 26.71
CA LEU A 508 -14.73 -11.73 25.73
C LEU A 508 -15.31 -13.00 26.37
N ARG A 509 -14.79 -13.43 27.52
CA ARG A 509 -15.36 -14.59 28.25
C ARG A 509 -16.79 -14.34 28.70
N ARG A 510 -17.06 -13.14 29.22
CA ARG A 510 -18.40 -12.77 29.67
C ARG A 510 -19.42 -12.79 28.53
N GLU A 511 -19.05 -12.35 27.34
CA GLU A 511 -19.93 -12.37 26.16
C GLU A 511 -20.23 -13.79 25.68
N VAL A 512 -19.24 -14.68 25.70
CA VAL A 512 -19.38 -16.05 25.19
C VAL A 512 -20.03 -16.99 26.22
N LEU A 513 -19.61 -16.91 27.49
CA LEU A 513 -19.95 -17.89 28.54
C LEU A 513 -20.97 -17.35 29.55
N GLY A 514 -21.15 -16.02 29.62
CA GLY A 514 -21.99 -15.36 30.60
C GLY A 514 -21.26 -15.04 31.92
N GLU A 515 -21.91 -14.23 32.76
CA GLU A 515 -21.33 -13.69 34.01
C GLU A 515 -21.11 -14.73 35.12
N LYS A 516 -21.90 -15.82 35.13
CA LYS A 516 -21.84 -16.87 36.16
C LYS A 516 -20.93 -18.05 35.79
N HIS A 517 -20.30 -18.02 34.62
CA HIS A 517 -19.38 -19.09 34.26
C HIS A 517 -18.09 -19.01 35.10
N PRO A 518 -17.58 -20.12 35.67
CA PRO A 518 -16.36 -20.12 36.48
C PRO A 518 -15.19 -19.36 35.84
N ASP A 519 -14.91 -19.63 34.56
CA ASP A 519 -13.87 -18.96 33.78
C ASP A 519 -14.03 -17.43 33.68
N THR A 520 -15.27 -16.93 33.60
CA THR A 520 -15.56 -15.48 33.61
C THR A 520 -15.29 -14.89 34.99
N ILE A 521 -15.64 -15.63 36.05
CA ILE A 521 -15.42 -15.22 37.44
C ILE A 521 -13.92 -15.19 37.75
N ILE A 522 -13.14 -16.17 37.27
CA ILE A 522 -11.67 -16.19 37.39
C ILE A 522 -11.04 -15.00 36.66
N GLY A 523 -11.49 -14.67 35.45
CA GLY A 523 -11.03 -13.48 34.73
C GLY A 523 -11.29 -12.18 35.51
N MET A 524 -12.44 -12.09 36.18
CA MET A 524 -12.76 -10.94 37.05
C MET A 524 -11.89 -10.92 38.32
N ALA A 525 -11.58 -12.08 38.91
CA ALA A 525 -10.65 -12.17 40.02
C ALA A 525 -9.25 -11.69 39.61
N SER A 526 -8.76 -12.08 38.44
CA SER A 526 -7.50 -11.61 37.86
C SER A 526 -7.46 -10.08 37.75
N LEU A 527 -8.55 -9.44 37.29
CA LEU A 527 -8.67 -7.96 37.31
C LEU A 527 -8.54 -7.36 38.71
N GLY A 528 -9.19 -7.97 39.70
CA GLY A 528 -9.09 -7.57 41.11
C GLY A 528 -7.63 -7.61 41.61
N THR A 529 -6.91 -8.69 41.31
CA THR A 529 -5.47 -8.80 41.66
C THR A 529 -4.63 -7.72 40.96
N THR A 530 -4.94 -7.39 39.71
CA THR A 530 -4.25 -6.33 38.97
C THR A 530 -4.48 -4.96 39.61
N TYR A 531 -5.72 -4.62 39.99
CA TYR A 531 -6.01 -3.38 40.69
C TYR A 531 -5.29 -3.30 42.04
N HIS A 532 -5.28 -4.40 42.80
CA HIS A 532 -4.58 -4.48 44.08
C HIS A 532 -3.08 -4.23 43.90
N ALA A 533 -2.44 -4.88 42.93
CA ALA A 533 -1.01 -4.71 42.65
C ALA A 533 -0.64 -3.29 42.17
N GLN A 534 -1.59 -2.57 41.58
CA GLN A 534 -1.41 -1.15 41.24
C GLN A 534 -1.69 -0.18 42.41
N GLY A 535 -2.12 -0.69 43.57
CA GLY A 535 -2.54 0.14 44.71
C GLY A 535 -3.92 0.80 44.53
N GLN A 536 -4.70 0.37 43.54
CA GLN A 536 -6.08 0.83 43.34
C GLN A 536 -7.05 0.03 44.25
N TYR A 537 -6.85 0.12 45.56
CA TYR A 537 -7.53 -0.76 46.53
C TYR A 537 -9.05 -0.66 46.51
N ASP A 538 -9.61 0.52 46.25
CA ASP A 538 -11.07 0.70 46.17
C ASP A 538 -11.69 -0.11 45.02
N LYS A 539 -11.05 -0.12 43.84
CA LYS A 539 -11.49 -0.94 42.71
C LYS A 539 -11.26 -2.43 42.96
N ALA A 540 -10.14 -2.76 43.63
CA ALA A 540 -9.83 -4.14 44.00
C ALA A 540 -10.89 -4.69 44.96
N GLU A 541 -11.29 -3.92 45.97
CA GLU A 541 -12.35 -4.25 46.92
C GLU A 541 -13.69 -4.47 46.20
N GLU A 542 -14.13 -3.52 45.37
CA GLU A 542 -15.40 -3.63 44.63
C GLU A 542 -15.42 -4.91 43.78
N THR A 543 -14.31 -5.19 43.09
CA THR A 543 -14.17 -6.37 42.25
C THR A 543 -14.17 -7.65 43.09
N ALA A 544 -13.42 -7.69 44.19
CA ALA A 544 -13.29 -8.86 45.06
C ALA A 544 -14.62 -9.21 45.75
N ILE A 545 -15.40 -8.22 46.21
CA ILE A 545 -16.75 -8.45 46.78
C ILE A 545 -17.66 -9.10 45.74
N LYS A 546 -17.62 -8.62 44.49
CA LYS A 546 -18.44 -9.17 43.41
C LYS A 546 -18.01 -10.60 43.05
N VAL A 547 -16.71 -10.86 42.93
CA VAL A 547 -16.14 -12.20 42.70
C VAL A 547 -16.59 -13.16 43.79
N LEU A 548 -16.40 -12.78 45.06
CA LEU A 548 -16.75 -13.63 46.21
C LEU A 548 -18.24 -13.99 46.23
N SER A 549 -19.11 -13.02 45.96
CA SER A 549 -20.56 -13.25 45.87
C SER A 549 -20.90 -14.30 44.79
N LEU A 550 -20.33 -14.15 43.59
CA LEU A 550 -20.56 -15.09 42.49
C LEU A 550 -19.96 -16.47 42.75
N GLN A 551 -18.77 -16.56 43.34
CA GLN A 551 -18.16 -17.86 43.67
C GLN A 551 -18.92 -18.59 44.76
N ARG A 552 -19.42 -17.88 45.79
CA ARG A 552 -20.33 -18.48 46.79
C ARG A 552 -21.60 -19.04 46.15
N GLU A 553 -22.18 -18.31 45.19
CA GLU A 553 -23.38 -18.75 44.48
C GLU A 553 -23.11 -19.97 43.58
N VAL A 554 -22.02 -19.96 42.81
CA VAL A 554 -21.77 -20.92 41.72
C VAL A 554 -20.96 -22.14 42.19
N LEU A 555 -19.92 -21.93 43.00
CA LEU A 555 -18.97 -22.96 43.42
C LEU A 555 -19.21 -23.43 44.86
N GLY A 556 -19.87 -22.59 45.68
CA GLY A 556 -20.12 -22.83 47.09
C GLY A 556 -19.01 -22.31 48.01
N GLU A 557 -19.31 -22.21 49.31
CA GLU A 557 -18.43 -21.58 50.32
C GLU A 557 -17.08 -22.28 50.51
N LYS A 558 -17.05 -23.61 50.36
CA LYS A 558 -15.84 -24.43 50.60
C LYS A 558 -14.96 -24.65 49.36
N HIS A 559 -15.33 -24.06 48.23
CA HIS A 559 -14.53 -24.20 47.03
C HIS A 559 -13.19 -23.45 47.21
N PRO A 560 -12.05 -24.02 46.79
CA PRO A 560 -10.75 -23.37 46.90
C PRO A 560 -10.72 -21.92 46.36
N ASP A 561 -11.34 -21.69 45.21
CA ASP A 561 -11.41 -20.35 44.62
C ASP A 561 -12.22 -19.36 45.48
N THR A 562 -13.32 -19.81 46.10
CA THR A 562 -14.11 -18.99 47.02
C THR A 562 -13.28 -18.60 48.24
N ILE A 563 -12.56 -19.56 48.82
CA ILE A 563 -11.67 -19.34 49.96
C ILE A 563 -10.53 -18.38 49.58
N GLY A 564 -9.95 -18.54 48.39
CA GLY A 564 -8.95 -17.63 47.82
C GLY A 564 -9.45 -16.19 47.74
N SER A 565 -10.65 -15.97 47.21
CA SER A 565 -11.22 -14.62 47.12
C SER A 565 -11.53 -13.98 48.47
N ILE A 566 -11.88 -14.77 49.51
CA ILE A 566 -12.01 -14.24 50.89
C ILE A 566 -10.64 -13.75 51.37
N ALA A 567 -9.57 -14.51 51.14
CA ALA A 567 -8.22 -14.14 51.51
C ALA A 567 -7.72 -12.89 50.75
N ASP A 568 -8.04 -12.76 49.46
CA ASP A 568 -7.71 -11.59 48.65
C ASP A 568 -8.44 -10.32 49.13
N LEU A 569 -9.72 -10.46 49.49
CA LEU A 569 -10.49 -9.35 50.09
C LEU A 569 -9.93 -8.95 51.45
N ALA A 570 -9.58 -9.91 52.30
CA ALA A 570 -8.94 -9.65 53.60
C ALA A 570 -7.60 -8.93 53.44
N THR A 571 -6.81 -9.31 52.44
CA THR A 571 -5.53 -8.66 52.10
C THR A 571 -5.76 -7.22 51.63
N THR A 572 -6.80 -6.98 50.84
CA THR A 572 -7.19 -5.64 50.39
C THR A 572 -7.58 -4.76 51.58
N TYR A 573 -8.41 -5.25 52.51
CA TYR A 573 -8.76 -4.54 53.75
C TYR A 573 -7.56 -4.24 54.63
N TYR A 574 -6.65 -5.19 54.78
CA TYR A 574 -5.42 -4.98 55.53
C TYR A 574 -4.60 -3.82 54.94
N ASN A 575 -4.44 -3.77 53.61
CA ASN A 575 -3.69 -2.72 52.93
C ASN A 575 -4.40 -1.35 52.93
N GLN A 576 -5.73 -1.33 53.11
CA GLN A 576 -6.50 -0.11 53.39
C GLN A 576 -6.44 0.33 54.88
N GLY A 577 -5.82 -0.46 55.77
CA GLY A 577 -5.76 -0.20 57.22
C GLY A 577 -7.00 -0.65 58.00
N ARG A 578 -7.91 -1.40 57.37
CA ARG A 578 -9.15 -1.94 57.97
C ARG A 578 -8.88 -3.31 58.62
N TYR A 579 -8.04 -3.31 59.65
CA TYR A 579 -7.52 -4.54 60.25
C TYR A 579 -8.60 -5.45 60.86
N ASN A 580 -9.62 -4.89 61.51
CA ASN A 580 -10.69 -5.68 62.14
C ASN A 580 -11.51 -6.48 61.10
N GLU A 581 -11.76 -5.87 59.93
CA GLU A 581 -12.51 -6.50 58.85
C GLU A 581 -11.65 -7.57 58.16
N ALA A 582 -10.36 -7.29 57.97
CA ALA A 582 -9.39 -8.28 57.50
C ALA A 582 -9.26 -9.48 58.45
N GLU A 583 -9.22 -9.25 59.77
CA GLU A 583 -9.17 -10.31 60.79
C GLU A 583 -10.42 -11.19 60.74
N THR A 584 -11.61 -10.58 60.66
CA THR A 584 -12.88 -11.31 60.55
C THR A 584 -12.91 -12.25 59.34
N LEU A 585 -12.46 -11.76 58.17
CA LEU A 585 -12.40 -12.58 56.95
C LEU A 585 -11.32 -13.67 57.03
N LYS A 586 -10.20 -13.43 57.72
CA LYS A 586 -9.16 -14.46 57.94
C LYS A 586 -9.65 -15.56 58.88
N ASP A 587 -10.38 -15.21 59.93
CA ASP A 587 -11.01 -16.18 60.82
C ASP A 587 -12.04 -17.04 60.08
N GLU A 588 -12.80 -16.44 59.14
CA GLU A 588 -13.69 -17.18 58.24
C GLU A 588 -12.91 -18.19 57.38
N VAL A 589 -11.81 -17.77 56.75
CA VAL A 589 -10.94 -18.66 55.94
C VAL A 589 -10.39 -19.82 56.77
N LEU A 590 -9.97 -19.58 58.02
CA LEU A 590 -9.42 -20.62 58.91
C LEU A 590 -10.47 -21.64 59.37
N ALA A 591 -11.75 -21.28 59.34
CA ALA A 591 -12.85 -22.13 59.77
C ALA A 591 -13.38 -23.07 58.67
N LEU A 592 -13.03 -22.82 57.40
CA LEU A 592 -13.44 -23.58 56.21
C LEU A 592 -12.42 -24.67 55.86
#